data_AF-A0A8X7XE40-F1
#
_entry.id   AF-A0A8X7XE40-F1
#
_cell.length_a   1.000
_cell.length_b   1.000
_cell.length_c   1.000
_cell.angle_alpha   90.00
_cell.angle_beta   90.00
_cell.angle_gamma   90.00
#
_symmetry.space_group_name_H-M   'P 1'
#
loop_
_entity.id
_entity.type
_entity.pdbx_description
1 polymer ?
#
loop_
_entity_poly.entity_id
_entity_poly.type
_entity_poly.pdbx_seq_one_letter_code
_entity_poly.pdbx_strand_id
1 'polypeptide(L)'
;MPQKLLKNAHYIELGSYQYWPVLVPRGIRLYTYEQIPVFLKENPYITDGYRAYLPSRLCLKSLFILSNETVNIWSHLLGFFMFFTLGVYDMTAVLPAAKASREDYVIYSIGLFCFQYWRQVYLITVLAMILAVFFAQIHPHYLTQQWHRLRSVIFCSVAGYGVIPTIHWVWLNGGFGALIVQVIVILIYSNPVKAKAGIA
;
A
#
# COMPACT_ATOMS: atom_id res chain seq x y z
N MET A 1 -45.90 28.83 2.77
CA MET A 1 -44.70 28.13 3.29
C MET A 1 -44.16 27.15 2.24
N PRO A 2 -43.11 27.48 1.46
CA PRO A 2 -42.67 26.64 0.34
C PRO A 2 -41.46 25.72 0.65
N GLN A 3 -40.82 25.86 1.82
CA GLN A 3 -39.48 25.29 2.07
C GLN A 3 -39.44 23.77 2.33
N LYS A 4 -40.59 23.12 2.59
CA LYS A 4 -40.66 21.66 2.84
C LYS A 4 -40.78 20.81 1.57
N LEU A 5 -41.35 21.32 0.47
CA LEU A 5 -41.46 20.54 -0.79
C LEU A 5 -40.12 20.42 -1.51
N LEU A 6 -39.36 21.52 -1.63
CA LEU A 6 -38.05 21.56 -2.30
C LEU A 6 -37.03 20.57 -1.69
N LYS A 7 -37.09 20.35 -0.37
CA LYS A 7 -36.25 19.36 0.32
C LYS A 7 -36.68 17.91 0.13
N ASN A 8 -37.89 17.63 -0.37
CA ASN A 8 -38.32 16.27 -0.65
C ASN A 8 -38.18 15.93 -2.14
N ALA A 9 -38.48 16.87 -3.04
CA ALA A 9 -38.31 16.68 -4.49
C ALA A 9 -36.85 16.32 -4.88
N HIS A 10 -35.85 17.00 -4.29
CA HIS A 10 -34.44 16.75 -4.60
C HIS A 10 -33.90 15.38 -4.09
N TYR A 11 -34.69 14.64 -3.30
CA TYR A 11 -34.27 13.35 -2.71
C TYR A 11 -35.00 12.15 -3.34
N ILE A 12 -36.05 12.37 -4.14
CA ILE A 12 -36.98 11.31 -4.56
C ILE A 12 -36.75 10.82 -6.01
N GLU A 13 -36.14 11.60 -6.91
CA GLU A 13 -36.06 11.23 -8.34
C GLU A 13 -34.66 10.91 -8.91
N LEU A 14 -33.55 11.15 -8.20
CA LEU A 14 -32.19 11.01 -8.76
C LEU A 14 -31.47 9.71 -8.41
N GLY A 15 -32.13 8.58 -8.67
CA GLY A 15 -31.49 7.27 -8.88
C GLY A 15 -32.03 6.11 -8.02
N SER A 16 -32.89 5.28 -8.63
CA SER A 16 -33.11 3.90 -8.15
C SER A 16 -31.93 3.04 -8.60
N TYR A 17 -30.97 2.78 -7.71
CA TYR A 17 -29.75 2.03 -8.03
C TYR A 17 -29.95 0.53 -7.78
N GLN A 18 -30.23 -0.22 -8.85
CA GLN A 18 -30.72 -1.61 -8.79
C GLN A 18 -29.64 -2.70 -8.61
N TYR A 19 -28.33 -2.37 -8.70
CA TYR A 19 -27.28 -3.38 -8.89
C TYR A 19 -26.18 -3.47 -7.81
N TRP A 20 -26.10 -2.54 -6.86
CA TRP A 20 -25.08 -2.60 -5.80
C TRP A 20 -25.61 -3.32 -4.55
N PRO A 21 -25.04 -4.46 -4.12
CA PRO A 21 -25.57 -5.19 -2.98
C PRO A 21 -25.21 -4.51 -1.66
N VAL A 22 -26.25 -4.28 -0.84
CA VAL A 22 -26.21 -4.29 0.63
C VAL A 22 -25.56 -3.09 1.36
N LEU A 23 -26.40 -2.41 2.16
CA LEU A 23 -26.07 -1.61 3.35
C LEU A 23 -24.98 -0.53 3.22
N VAL A 24 -25.25 0.48 2.41
CA VAL A 24 -24.61 1.79 2.56
C VAL A 24 -25.10 2.47 3.86
N PRO A 25 -24.24 2.80 4.83
CA PRO A 25 -24.64 3.55 6.03
C PRO A 25 -25.20 4.92 5.66
N ARG A 26 -26.28 5.35 6.34
CA ARG A 26 -26.99 6.62 6.08
C ARG A 26 -26.00 7.80 5.97
N GLY A 27 -25.78 8.30 4.76
CA GLY A 27 -25.05 9.54 4.49
C GLY A 27 -23.85 9.49 3.54
N ILE A 28 -23.45 8.33 2.99
CA ILE A 28 -22.35 8.25 2.00
C ILE A 28 -22.89 7.76 0.65
N ARG A 29 -23.08 8.66 -0.32
CA ARG A 29 -23.51 8.30 -1.68
C ARG A 29 -22.33 7.81 -2.52
N LEU A 30 -22.54 6.75 -3.31
CA LEU A 30 -21.66 6.32 -4.39
C LEU A 30 -22.17 6.85 -5.74
N TYR A 31 -21.25 7.09 -6.67
CA TYR A 31 -21.51 7.75 -7.96
C TYR A 31 -21.05 6.89 -9.14
N THR A 32 -21.64 7.10 -10.31
CA THR A 32 -21.19 6.50 -11.58
C THR A 32 -20.09 7.35 -12.24
N TYR A 33 -19.35 6.75 -13.18
CA TYR A 33 -18.29 7.41 -13.95
C TYR A 33 -18.75 8.71 -14.65
N GLU A 34 -20.01 8.79 -15.04
CA GLU A 34 -20.57 10.01 -15.63
C GLU A 34 -20.78 11.13 -14.60
N GLN A 35 -21.16 10.77 -13.37
CA GLN A 35 -21.57 11.69 -12.30
C GLN A 35 -20.42 12.29 -11.49
N ILE A 36 -19.22 11.71 -11.55
CA ILE A 36 -18.03 12.23 -10.86
C ILE A 36 -17.40 13.43 -11.57
N PRO A 37 -16.69 14.32 -10.85
CA PRO A 37 -15.93 15.41 -11.47
C PRO A 37 -14.78 14.88 -12.33
N VAL A 38 -14.40 15.65 -13.36
CA VAL A 38 -13.41 15.25 -14.39
C VAL A 38 -12.08 14.78 -13.80
N PHE A 39 -11.61 15.37 -12.69
CA PHE A 39 -10.36 14.97 -12.03
C PHE A 39 -10.37 13.57 -11.38
N LEU A 40 -11.55 12.94 -11.22
CA LEU A 40 -11.68 11.53 -10.78
C LEU A 40 -11.91 10.57 -11.95
N LYS A 41 -12.12 11.07 -13.18
CA LYS A 41 -12.41 10.26 -14.38
C LYS A 41 -11.14 9.66 -15.00
N GLU A 42 -10.35 8.91 -14.23
CA GLU A 42 -9.10 8.32 -14.74
C GLU A 42 -9.33 7.15 -15.72
N ASN A 43 -10.24 6.23 -15.38
CA ASN A 43 -10.42 4.96 -16.08
C ASN A 43 -11.90 4.76 -16.49
N PRO A 44 -12.25 4.82 -17.79
CA PRO A 44 -13.63 4.66 -18.25
C PRO A 44 -14.20 3.24 -18.12
N TYR A 45 -13.35 2.23 -17.85
CA TYR A 45 -13.80 0.86 -17.61
C TYR A 45 -14.32 0.62 -16.18
N ILE A 46 -14.11 1.58 -15.26
CA ILE A 46 -14.72 1.57 -13.93
C ILE A 46 -16.03 2.36 -14.04
N THR A 47 -17.17 1.68 -14.07
CA THR A 47 -18.47 2.29 -14.36
C THR A 47 -19.09 3.00 -13.15
N ASP A 48 -18.78 2.55 -11.94
CA ASP A 48 -19.48 2.92 -10.71
C ASP A 48 -18.64 2.66 -9.44
N GLY A 49 -19.28 2.72 -8.26
CA GLY A 49 -18.62 2.53 -6.97
C GLY A 49 -17.78 3.73 -6.51
N TYR A 50 -17.84 4.88 -7.18
CA TYR A 50 -17.01 6.04 -6.87
C TYR A 50 -17.46 6.81 -5.63
N ARG A 51 -16.49 7.28 -4.85
CA ARG A 51 -16.71 8.20 -3.70
C ARG A 51 -16.36 9.62 -4.11
N ALA A 52 -17.35 10.52 -4.17
CA ALA A 52 -17.14 11.93 -4.50
C ALA A 52 -17.81 12.84 -3.45
N TYR A 53 -17.19 14.00 -3.17
CA TYR A 53 -17.69 15.03 -2.25
C TYR A 53 -17.82 14.61 -0.77
N LEU A 54 -16.98 13.68 -0.28
CA LEU A 54 -16.98 13.29 1.14
C LEU A 54 -16.12 14.25 2.00
N PRO A 55 -16.64 14.80 3.11
CA PRO A 55 -15.81 15.43 4.14
C PRO A 55 -14.97 14.39 4.90
N SER A 56 -13.86 14.79 5.50
CA SER A 56 -12.83 13.89 6.08
C SER A 56 -13.39 12.86 7.08
N ARG A 57 -14.38 13.24 7.90
CA ARG A 57 -15.04 12.32 8.85
C ARG A 57 -15.86 11.21 8.16
N LEU A 58 -16.43 11.50 6.98
CA LEU A 58 -17.11 10.48 6.17
C LEU A 58 -16.11 9.68 5.33
N CYS A 59 -14.98 10.28 4.92
CA CYS A 59 -13.88 9.55 4.28
C CYS A 59 -13.38 8.39 5.17
N LEU A 60 -13.12 8.64 6.46
CA LEU A 60 -12.75 7.59 7.43
C LEU A 60 -13.84 6.52 7.59
N LYS A 61 -15.12 6.89 7.62
CA LYS A 61 -16.22 5.89 7.65
C LYS A 61 -16.30 5.07 6.35
N SER A 62 -15.92 5.66 5.22
CA SER A 62 -15.91 4.99 3.91
C SER A 62 -14.80 3.95 3.72
N LEU A 63 -13.88 3.80 4.69
CA LEU A 63 -12.91 2.69 4.72
C LEU A 63 -13.59 1.32 4.79
N PHE A 64 -14.76 1.25 5.45
CA PHE A 64 -15.56 0.05 5.64
C PHE A 64 -16.72 -0.08 4.63
N ILE A 65 -16.74 0.76 3.59
CA ILE A 65 -17.75 0.72 2.52
C ILE A 65 -17.07 0.20 1.26
N LEU A 66 -17.75 -0.71 0.55
CA LEU A 66 -17.27 -1.22 -0.73
C LEU A 66 -17.39 -0.12 -1.80
N SER A 67 -16.25 0.24 -2.38
CA SER A 67 -16.07 1.32 -3.36
C SER A 67 -14.93 0.95 -4.32
N ASN A 68 -14.80 1.71 -5.40
CA ASN A 68 -13.72 1.52 -6.39
C ASN A 68 -12.30 1.58 -5.77
N GLU A 69 -12.13 2.26 -4.63
CA GLU A 69 -10.85 2.41 -3.91
C GLU A 69 -10.62 1.40 -2.78
N THR A 70 -11.56 0.51 -2.48
CA THR A 70 -11.49 -0.34 -1.28
C THR A 70 -10.26 -1.25 -1.30
N VAL A 71 -9.97 -1.90 -2.43
CA VAL A 71 -8.77 -2.77 -2.58
C VAL A 71 -7.48 -1.95 -2.53
N ASN A 72 -7.47 -0.75 -3.13
CA ASN A 72 -6.32 0.16 -3.11
C ASN A 72 -5.96 0.54 -1.67
N ILE A 73 -6.95 0.90 -0.85
CA ILE A 73 -6.72 1.29 0.54
C ILE A 73 -6.31 0.10 1.41
N TRP A 74 -7.05 -1.02 1.34
CA TRP A 74 -6.83 -2.15 2.24
C TRP A 74 -5.52 -2.89 1.95
N SER A 75 -5.04 -2.92 0.70
CA SER A 75 -3.73 -3.52 0.37
C SER A 75 -2.58 -2.75 1.02
N HIS A 76 -2.58 -1.41 0.93
CA HIS A 76 -1.59 -0.57 1.60
C HIS A 76 -1.74 -0.57 3.14
N LEU A 77 -2.96 -0.56 3.66
CA LEU A 77 -3.20 -0.58 5.11
C LEU A 77 -2.76 -1.89 5.77
N LEU A 78 -3.02 -3.03 5.11
CA LEU A 78 -2.54 -4.34 5.55
C LEU A 78 -1.00 -4.41 5.50
N GLY A 79 -0.37 -3.90 4.43
CA GLY A 79 1.08 -3.79 4.33
C GLY A 79 1.68 -2.96 5.46
N PHE A 80 1.09 -1.80 5.77
CA PHE A 80 1.50 -0.97 6.91
C PHE A 80 1.47 -1.74 8.23
N PHE A 81 0.36 -2.41 8.56
CA PHE A 81 0.26 -3.17 9.81
C PHE A 81 1.22 -4.38 9.85
N MET A 82 1.46 -5.04 8.73
CA MET A 82 2.45 -6.13 8.64
C MET A 82 3.87 -5.61 8.94
N PHE A 83 4.33 -4.57 8.26
CA PHE A 83 5.68 -4.03 8.49
C PHE A 83 5.82 -3.37 9.88
N PHE A 84 4.77 -2.73 10.39
CA PHE A 84 4.76 -2.17 11.74
C PHE A 84 4.88 -3.27 12.82
N THR A 85 4.10 -4.35 12.69
CA THR A 85 4.15 -5.47 13.66
C THR A 85 5.47 -6.24 13.58
N LEU A 86 6.05 -6.42 12.39
CA LEU A 86 7.40 -6.96 12.22
C LEU A 86 8.46 -6.07 12.90
N GLY A 87 8.41 -4.76 12.69
CA GLY A 87 9.33 -3.82 13.35
C GLY A 87 9.22 -3.85 14.88
N VAL A 88 8.00 -3.96 15.43
CA VAL A 88 7.78 -4.15 16.87
C VAL A 88 8.28 -5.52 17.35
N TYR A 89 8.08 -6.58 16.58
CA TYR A 89 8.55 -7.93 16.91
C TYR A 89 10.08 -8.01 16.96
N ASP A 90 10.79 -7.39 16.02
CA ASP A 90 12.24 -7.34 16.05
C ASP A 90 12.76 -6.62 17.29
N MET A 91 12.11 -5.51 17.67
CA MET A 91 12.43 -4.76 18.89
C MET A 91 12.14 -5.53 20.18
N THR A 92 11.03 -6.26 20.24
CA THR A 92 10.50 -6.83 21.50
C THR A 92 10.78 -8.31 21.70
N ALA A 93 11.15 -9.04 20.64
CA ALA A 93 11.45 -10.47 20.69
C ALA A 93 12.85 -10.81 20.15
N VAL A 94 13.24 -10.30 18.97
CA VAL A 94 14.50 -10.70 18.32
C VAL A 94 15.72 -10.12 19.02
N LEU A 95 15.77 -8.80 19.23
CA LEU A 95 16.86 -8.16 19.98
C LEU A 95 17.05 -8.73 21.40
N PRO A 96 16.01 -8.90 22.25
CA PRO A 96 16.20 -9.50 23.56
C PRO A 96 16.60 -10.98 23.50
N ALA A 97 16.10 -11.77 22.53
CA ALA A 97 16.53 -13.16 22.35
C ALA A 97 18.02 -13.27 21.96
N ALA A 98 18.54 -12.30 21.20
CA ALA A 98 19.96 -12.18 20.87
C ALA A 98 20.84 -11.67 22.03
N LYS A 99 20.25 -11.36 23.20
CA LYS A 99 20.90 -10.68 24.34
C LYS A 99 21.55 -9.34 23.94
N ALA A 100 20.93 -8.63 23.00
CA ALA A 100 21.43 -7.38 22.46
C ALA A 100 21.60 -6.30 23.56
N SER A 101 22.69 -5.55 23.48
CA SER A 101 23.00 -4.45 24.40
C SER A 101 22.10 -3.24 24.17
N ARG A 102 22.02 -2.28 25.10
CA ARG A 102 21.24 -1.04 24.87
C ARG A 102 21.75 -0.26 23.65
N GLU A 103 23.04 -0.35 23.36
CA GLU A 103 23.64 0.21 22.15
C GLU A 103 23.10 -0.47 20.90
N ASP A 104 22.90 -1.80 20.90
CA ASP A 104 22.28 -2.52 19.77
C ASP A 104 20.82 -2.13 19.55
N TYR A 105 20.02 -1.86 20.60
CA TYR A 105 18.65 -1.33 20.43
C TYR A 105 18.68 0.07 19.80
N VAL A 106 19.61 0.92 20.23
CA VAL A 106 19.80 2.25 19.65
C VAL A 106 20.32 2.15 18.21
N ILE A 107 21.27 1.27 17.92
CA ILE A 107 21.83 1.01 16.59
C ILE A 107 20.82 0.32 15.67
N TYR A 108 19.88 -0.49 16.17
CA TYR A 108 18.81 -1.06 15.36
C TYR A 108 17.73 0.00 15.05
N SER A 109 17.33 0.78 16.06
CA SER A 109 16.36 1.88 15.92
C SER A 109 16.88 3.01 15.01
N ILE A 110 18.13 3.42 15.19
CA ILE A 110 18.80 4.43 14.37
C ILE A 110 19.30 3.81 13.06
N GLY A 111 19.68 2.54 13.03
CA GLY A 111 20.23 1.86 11.86
C GLY A 111 19.21 1.57 10.77
N LEU A 112 17.93 1.44 11.13
CA LEU A 112 16.80 1.54 10.19
C LEU A 112 16.80 2.87 9.41
N PHE A 113 17.45 3.92 9.94
CA PHE A 113 17.67 5.19 9.26
C PHE A 113 19.12 5.43 8.77
N CYS A 114 20.18 5.04 9.51
CA CYS A 114 21.51 5.66 9.35
C CYS A 114 22.71 4.79 8.93
N PHE A 115 22.93 3.55 9.44
CA PHE A 115 24.15 2.79 9.06
C PHE A 115 24.11 1.25 9.05
N GLN A 116 24.32 0.70 7.83
CA GLN A 116 25.00 -0.55 7.46
C GLN A 116 25.28 -0.40 5.97
N TYR A 117 26.52 -0.52 5.49
CA TYR A 117 26.94 0.01 4.17
C TYR A 117 25.95 -0.31 3.02
N TRP A 118 25.65 -1.59 2.79
CA TRP A 118 24.71 -2.01 1.74
C TRP A 118 23.26 -1.58 2.00
N ARG A 119 22.79 -1.59 3.26
CA ARG A 119 21.46 -1.09 3.63
C ARG A 119 21.33 0.41 3.33
N GLN A 120 22.39 1.18 3.57
CA GLN A 120 22.42 2.61 3.24
C GLN A 120 22.43 2.86 1.74
N VAL A 121 23.19 2.09 0.95
CA VAL A 121 23.12 2.16 -0.52
C VAL A 121 21.69 1.92 -1.01
N TYR A 122 20.97 0.92 -0.47
CA TYR A 122 19.57 0.66 -0.82
C TYR A 122 18.61 1.74 -0.36
N LEU A 123 18.72 2.25 0.86
CA LEU A 123 17.82 3.28 1.38
C LEU A 123 18.01 4.63 0.68
N ILE A 124 19.26 5.02 0.40
CA ILE A 124 19.58 6.27 -0.32
C ILE A 124 19.09 6.21 -1.77
N THR A 125 19.28 5.08 -2.46
CA THR A 125 18.78 4.92 -3.84
C THR A 125 17.26 4.86 -3.90
N VAL A 126 16.59 4.14 -2.99
CA VAL A 126 15.11 4.17 -2.88
C VAL A 126 14.62 5.58 -2.58
N LEU A 127 15.25 6.33 -1.68
CA LEU A 127 14.91 7.72 -1.39
C LEU A 127 15.08 8.61 -2.65
N ALA A 128 16.19 8.48 -3.37
CA ALA A 128 16.43 9.22 -4.61
C ALA A 128 15.39 8.88 -5.69
N MET A 129 14.98 7.61 -5.80
CA MET A 129 13.91 7.18 -6.71
C MET A 129 12.55 7.76 -6.30
N ILE A 130 12.21 7.76 -5.01
CA ILE A 130 10.97 8.37 -4.48
C ILE A 130 10.96 9.88 -4.77
N LEU A 131 12.07 10.58 -4.54
CA LEU A 131 12.20 12.01 -4.85
C LEU A 131 12.05 12.27 -6.36
N ALA A 132 12.65 11.44 -7.22
CA ALA A 132 12.47 11.53 -8.67
C ALA A 132 11.01 11.31 -9.11
N VAL A 133 10.30 10.36 -8.49
CA VAL A 133 8.85 10.17 -8.72
C VAL A 133 8.06 11.40 -8.26
N PHE A 134 8.41 11.99 -7.12
CA PHE A 134 7.76 13.19 -6.59
C PHE A 134 7.98 14.42 -7.50
N PHE A 135 9.20 14.62 -8.01
CA PHE A 135 9.45 15.66 -9.03
C PHE A 135 8.68 15.40 -10.33
N ALA A 136 8.54 14.15 -10.76
CA ALA A 136 7.70 13.82 -11.91
C ALA A 136 6.21 14.13 -11.64
N GLN A 137 5.71 13.92 -10.41
CA GLN A 137 4.34 14.24 -10.00
C GLN A 137 4.02 15.75 -10.00
N ILE A 138 5.02 16.61 -9.81
CA ILE A 138 4.85 18.08 -9.92
C ILE A 138 4.56 18.51 -11.37
N HIS A 139 4.93 17.71 -12.36
CA HIS A 139 4.74 18.06 -13.78
C HIS A 139 3.24 18.12 -14.15
N PRO A 140 2.73 19.23 -14.72
CA PRO A 140 1.30 19.40 -15.00
C PRO A 140 0.65 18.30 -15.84
N HIS A 141 1.43 17.67 -16.73
CA HIS A 141 0.92 16.60 -17.59
C HIS A 141 1.01 15.19 -16.97
N TYR A 142 1.57 15.01 -15.77
CA TYR A 142 1.79 13.70 -15.14
C TYR A 142 0.50 12.89 -14.94
N LEU A 143 -0.60 13.57 -14.63
CA LEU A 143 -1.93 12.96 -14.47
C LEU A 143 -2.69 12.76 -15.79
N THR A 144 -2.14 13.22 -16.93
CA THR A 144 -2.81 13.07 -18.23
C THR A 144 -2.68 11.66 -18.77
N GLN A 145 -3.68 11.21 -19.54
CA GLN A 145 -3.63 9.90 -20.21
C GLN A 145 -2.53 9.78 -21.27
N GLN A 146 -1.80 10.84 -21.64
CA GLN A 146 -0.59 10.71 -22.47
C GLN A 146 0.59 10.16 -21.67
N TRP A 147 0.67 10.47 -20.37
CA TRP A 147 1.80 10.11 -19.49
C TRP A 147 1.63 8.75 -18.79
N HIS A 148 0.50 8.04 -18.97
CA HIS A 148 0.22 6.78 -18.28
C HIS A 148 1.32 5.71 -18.46
N ARG A 149 1.94 5.62 -19.64
CA ARG A 149 3.05 4.68 -19.92
C ARG A 149 4.29 5.05 -19.11
N LEU A 150 4.69 6.31 -19.15
CA LEU A 150 5.86 6.80 -18.41
C LEU A 150 5.65 6.67 -16.90
N ARG A 151 4.46 7.01 -16.40
CA ARG A 151 4.02 6.80 -15.01
C ARG A 151 4.16 5.32 -14.61
N SER A 152 3.68 4.40 -15.45
CA SER A 152 3.78 2.96 -15.21
C SER A 152 5.23 2.46 -15.23
N VAL A 153 6.06 2.90 -16.17
CA VAL A 153 7.48 2.56 -16.25
C VAL A 153 8.24 3.04 -15.01
N ILE A 154 7.99 4.26 -14.54
CA ILE A 154 8.56 4.79 -13.29
C ILE A 154 8.19 3.89 -12.10
N PHE A 155 6.90 3.58 -11.90
CA PHE A 155 6.48 2.70 -10.79
C PHE A 155 7.03 1.28 -10.90
N CYS A 156 7.06 0.68 -12.11
CA CYS A 156 7.65 -0.64 -12.34
C CYS A 156 9.16 -0.65 -12.05
N SER A 157 9.86 0.46 -12.32
CA SER A 157 11.30 0.59 -12.04
C SER A 157 11.56 0.66 -10.53
N VAL A 158 10.73 1.41 -9.79
CA VAL A 158 10.77 1.47 -8.31
C VAL A 158 10.46 0.10 -7.69
N ALA A 159 9.42 -0.59 -8.18
CA ALA A 159 9.08 -1.93 -7.69
C ALA A 159 10.17 -2.97 -8.01
N GLY A 160 10.69 -2.95 -9.24
CA GLY A 160 11.77 -3.84 -9.69
C GLY A 160 13.08 -3.66 -8.92
N TYR A 161 13.35 -2.44 -8.42
CA TYR A 161 14.52 -2.18 -7.56
C TYR A 161 14.54 -3.08 -6.31
N GLY A 162 13.37 -3.45 -5.75
CA GLY A 162 13.28 -4.34 -4.59
C GLY A 162 13.88 -5.75 -4.79
N VAL A 163 14.09 -6.16 -6.04
CA VAL A 163 14.76 -7.42 -6.37
C VAL A 163 16.29 -7.33 -6.18
N ILE A 164 16.89 -6.14 -6.36
CA ILE A 164 18.34 -5.93 -6.31
C ILE A 164 18.94 -6.23 -4.92
N PRO A 165 18.39 -5.72 -3.79
CA PRO A 165 18.83 -6.12 -2.45
C PRO A 165 18.77 -7.63 -2.21
N THR A 166 17.73 -8.29 -2.74
CA THR A 166 17.52 -9.73 -2.59
C THR A 166 18.59 -10.54 -3.34
N ILE A 167 18.84 -10.23 -4.60
CA ILE A 167 19.89 -10.88 -5.41
C ILE A 167 21.27 -10.66 -4.79
N HIS A 168 21.57 -9.43 -4.38
CA HIS A 168 22.87 -9.11 -3.78
C HIS A 168 23.08 -9.80 -2.43
N TRP A 169 22.03 -9.90 -1.59
CA TRP A 169 22.09 -10.70 -0.36
C TRP A 169 22.37 -12.17 -0.65
N VAL A 170 21.71 -12.79 -1.64
CA VAL A 170 22.01 -14.17 -2.05
C VAL A 170 23.46 -14.32 -2.50
N TRP A 171 23.99 -13.38 -3.28
CA TRP A 171 25.39 -13.41 -3.74
C TRP A 171 26.39 -13.31 -2.58
N LEU A 172 26.20 -12.36 -1.65
CA LEU A 172 27.07 -12.18 -0.47
C LEU A 172 27.12 -13.42 0.45
N ASN A 173 26.06 -14.23 0.48
CA ASN A 173 26.01 -15.45 1.29
C ASN A 173 26.60 -16.70 0.59
N GLY A 174 27.16 -16.56 -0.62
CA GLY A 174 27.71 -17.68 -1.40
C GLY A 174 26.73 -18.33 -2.38
N GLY A 175 25.62 -17.65 -2.70
CA GLY A 175 24.64 -18.09 -3.68
C GLY A 175 23.61 -19.10 -3.15
N PHE A 176 22.78 -19.64 -4.05
CA PHE A 176 21.69 -20.58 -3.73
C PHE A 176 22.15 -21.93 -3.13
N GLY A 177 23.44 -22.24 -3.18
CA GLY A 177 24.02 -23.40 -2.50
C GLY A 177 24.21 -23.21 -0.99
N ALA A 178 24.12 -21.97 -0.49
CA ALA A 178 24.33 -21.66 0.92
C ALA A 178 23.12 -22.04 1.78
N LEU A 179 23.38 -22.71 2.91
CA LEU A 179 22.36 -23.21 3.84
C LEU A 179 21.37 -22.11 4.27
N ILE A 180 21.86 -20.91 4.54
CA ILE A 180 21.07 -19.75 4.96
C ILE A 180 20.09 -19.27 3.87
N VAL A 181 20.49 -19.33 2.59
CA VAL A 181 19.63 -18.96 1.45
C VAL A 181 18.54 -20.01 1.28
N GLN A 182 18.89 -21.30 1.36
CA GLN A 182 17.93 -22.39 1.24
C GLN A 182 16.90 -22.40 2.36
N VAL A 183 17.31 -22.17 3.63
CA VAL A 183 16.38 -22.07 4.76
C VAL A 183 15.37 -20.93 4.55
N ILE A 184 15.80 -19.75 4.11
CA ILE A 184 14.89 -18.63 3.87
C ILE A 184 13.95 -18.90 2.67
N VAL A 185 14.45 -19.47 1.57
CA VAL A 185 13.60 -19.87 0.44
C VAL A 185 12.56 -20.92 0.88
N ILE A 186 12.98 -21.92 1.68
CA ILE A 186 12.07 -22.92 2.24
C ILE A 186 11.03 -22.26 3.14
N LEU A 187 11.39 -21.30 4.00
CA LEU A 187 10.43 -20.58 4.86
C LEU A 187 9.43 -19.70 4.08
N ILE A 188 9.83 -19.15 2.93
CA ILE A 188 8.94 -18.35 2.06
C ILE A 188 7.94 -19.25 1.31
N TYR A 189 8.39 -20.42 0.83
CA TYR A 189 7.57 -21.32 0.00
C TYR A 189 6.87 -22.45 0.79
N SER A 190 7.27 -22.71 2.04
CA SER A 190 6.72 -23.79 2.86
C SER A 190 5.81 -23.25 3.95
N ASN A 191 4.60 -23.77 4.00
CA ASN A 191 3.67 -23.57 5.09
C ASN A 191 4.36 -23.88 6.45
N PRO A 192 4.34 -22.98 7.46
CA PRO A 192 5.14 -23.11 8.68
C PRO A 192 4.82 -24.36 9.52
N VAL A 193 3.72 -25.06 9.21
CA VAL A 193 3.34 -26.35 9.79
C VAL A 193 4.35 -27.47 9.48
N LYS A 194 5.01 -27.47 8.31
CA LYS A 194 5.92 -28.58 7.92
C LYS A 194 7.33 -28.47 8.52
N ALA A 195 7.80 -27.27 8.86
CA ALA A 195 9.16 -27.05 9.38
C ALA A 195 9.38 -27.69 10.78
N LYS A 196 8.32 -27.96 11.55
CA LYS A 196 8.41 -28.65 12.85
C LYS A 196 8.47 -30.18 12.77
N ALA A 197 8.33 -30.78 11.59
CA ALA A 197 8.23 -32.24 11.42
C ALA A 197 9.53 -32.94 10.96
N GLY A 198 10.66 -32.21 10.90
CA GLY A 198 11.90 -32.69 10.26
C GLY A 198 13.17 -32.59 11.11
N ILE A 199 13.05 -32.44 12.44
CA ILE A 199 14.19 -32.53 13.36
C ILE A 199 13.86 -33.58 14.43
N ALA A 200 14.24 -34.83 14.12
CA ALA A 200 14.34 -35.98 15.00
C ALA A 200 15.53 -36.81 14.52
#